data_AF-A0A9X9A6A3-F1
#
_entry.id   AF-A0A9X9A6A3-F1
#
_cell.length_a   1.000
_cell.length_b   1.000
_cell.length_c   1.000
_cell.angle_alpha   90.00
_cell.angle_beta   90.00
_cell.angle_gamma   90.00
#
_symmetry.space_group_name_H-M   'P 1'
#
loop_
_entity.id
_entity.type
_entity.pdbx_description
1 polymer ?
#
loop_
_entity_poly.entity_id
_entity_poly.type
_entity_poly.pdbx_seq_one_letter_code
_entity_poly.pdbx_strand_id
1 'polypeptide(L)'
;PYYYSTYADENESIVTDRKSVVVLGSGPIRIGQGVEFDYATVHSVWAIKEAGYEAIIINNNPETVSTDFSISDKLYFEPLTIEDVMHIIDLEKPEGVIVQFGGQTAINLAAKLEEHGVKILGTSLEDLDRAEDRDKFEAALTKLGIPQPVGKTATTVEQAVAIAEEI
;
A
#
# COMPACT_ATOMS: atom_id res chain seq x y z
N PRO A 1 3.61 -13.14 16.18
CA PRO A 1 2.38 -13.97 16.24
C PRO A 1 1.65 -14.03 14.89
N TYR A 2 0.93 -15.13 14.61
CA TYR A 2 0.23 -15.37 13.34
C TYR A 2 -1.28 -15.39 13.58
N TYR A 3 -2.02 -14.53 12.89
CA TYR A 3 -3.46 -14.32 13.07
C TYR A 3 -4.22 -14.39 11.74
N TYR A 4 -5.51 -14.69 11.85
CA TYR A 4 -6.52 -14.58 10.80
C TYR A 4 -7.85 -14.17 11.46
N SER A 5 -8.75 -13.59 10.68
CA SER A 5 -10.04 -13.09 11.13
C SER A 5 -11.11 -14.17 11.01
N THR A 6 -12.07 -14.13 11.93
CA THR A 6 -13.27 -14.95 11.89
C THR A 6 -14.35 -14.31 12.74
N TYR A 7 -15.61 -14.57 12.40
CA TYR A 7 -16.76 -14.16 13.21
C TYR A 7 -17.01 -15.22 14.29
N ALA A 8 -16.32 -15.10 15.42
CA ALA A 8 -16.43 -15.97 16.58
C ALA A 8 -16.55 -15.17 17.88
N ASP A 9 -16.72 -15.87 19.00
CA ASP A 9 -16.96 -15.24 20.31
C ASP A 9 -15.67 -14.76 21.02
N GLU A 10 -14.49 -15.27 20.60
CA GLU A 10 -13.20 -15.00 21.25
C GLU A 10 -12.22 -14.28 20.30
N ASN A 11 -11.38 -13.39 20.85
CA ASN A 11 -10.29 -12.72 20.13
C ASN A 11 -8.95 -13.04 20.80
N GLU A 12 -8.06 -13.68 20.06
CA GLU A 12 -6.73 -14.10 20.52
C GLU A 12 -5.62 -13.08 20.21
N SER A 13 -5.93 -12.03 19.44
CA SER A 13 -4.98 -10.96 19.17
C SER A 13 -4.95 -9.97 20.32
N ILE A 14 -3.82 -9.94 21.03
CA ILE A 14 -3.60 -9.08 22.19
C ILE A 14 -2.93 -7.79 21.74
N VAL A 15 -3.63 -6.67 21.86
CA VAL A 15 -3.06 -5.33 21.62
C VAL A 15 -2.08 -4.99 22.74
N THR A 16 -0.88 -4.54 22.38
CA THR A 16 0.16 -4.17 23.35
C THR A 16 0.14 -2.65 23.61
N ASP A 17 0.84 -2.20 24.67
CA ASP A 17 1.01 -0.76 24.95
C ASP A 17 2.07 -0.10 24.03
N ARG A 18 2.75 -0.87 23.17
CA ARG A 18 3.76 -0.33 22.26
C ARG A 18 3.08 0.41 21.12
N LYS A 19 3.68 1.52 20.70
CA LYS A 19 3.29 2.19 19.46
C LYS A 19 3.52 1.27 18.28
N SER A 20 2.49 1.03 17.48
CA SER A 20 2.55 0.11 16.34
C SER A 20 2.47 0.85 15.00
N VAL A 21 3.04 0.24 13.97
CA VAL A 21 2.92 0.67 12.58
C VAL A 21 2.49 -0.53 11.75
N VAL A 22 1.47 -0.34 10.92
CA VAL A 22 0.99 -1.36 9.99
C VAL A 22 1.71 -1.20 8.64
N VAL A 23 2.12 -2.32 8.05
CA VAL A 23 2.65 -2.41 6.69
C VAL A 23 1.74 -3.32 5.88
N LEU A 24 1.17 -2.79 4.80
CA LEU A 24 0.40 -3.60 3.86
C LEU A 24 1.35 -4.29 2.89
N GLY A 25 1.26 -5.61 2.81
CA GLY A 25 1.98 -6.42 1.83
C GLY A 25 1.40 -6.25 0.42
N SER A 26 1.95 -7.02 -0.52
CA SER A 26 1.56 -6.92 -1.94
C SER A 26 0.39 -7.80 -2.36
N GLY A 27 0.02 -8.78 -1.55
CA GLY A 27 -0.89 -9.84 -1.95
C GLY A 27 -0.27 -10.76 -3.02
N PRO A 28 -1.08 -11.48 -3.80
CA PRO A 28 -0.60 -12.50 -4.72
C PRO A 28 0.38 -11.96 -5.78
N ILE A 29 1.38 -12.77 -6.13
CA ILE A 29 2.34 -12.47 -7.19
C ILE A 29 1.63 -12.51 -8.56
N ARG A 30 1.91 -11.53 -9.40
CA ARG A 30 1.41 -11.42 -10.79
C ARG A 30 2.45 -10.74 -11.67
N ILE A 31 2.27 -10.83 -12.99
CA ILE A 31 3.16 -10.11 -13.94
C ILE A 31 3.10 -8.61 -13.62
N GLY A 32 4.26 -8.00 -13.40
CA GLY A 32 4.41 -6.59 -12.99
C GLY A 32 4.29 -6.34 -11.48
N GLN A 33 4.06 -7.36 -10.67
CA GLN A 33 4.06 -7.28 -9.21
C GLN A 33 4.61 -8.58 -8.59
N GLY A 34 5.93 -8.63 -8.44
CA GLY A 34 6.66 -9.81 -7.99
C GLY A 34 7.24 -9.72 -6.58
N VAL A 35 8.30 -10.52 -6.38
CA VAL A 35 9.02 -10.66 -5.10
C VAL A 35 9.73 -9.38 -4.66
N GLU A 36 9.95 -8.42 -5.56
CA GLU A 36 10.54 -7.13 -5.25
C GLU A 36 9.75 -6.35 -4.18
N PHE A 37 8.42 -6.50 -4.16
CA PHE A 37 7.56 -5.88 -3.16
C PHE A 37 7.59 -6.62 -1.82
N ASP A 38 7.79 -7.94 -1.85
CA ASP A 38 8.00 -8.73 -0.63
C ASP A 38 9.30 -8.32 0.06
N TYR A 39 10.38 -8.20 -0.70
CA TYR A 39 11.67 -7.71 -0.21
C TYR A 39 11.55 -6.33 0.45
N ALA A 40 10.87 -5.38 -0.21
CA ALA A 40 10.65 -4.04 0.34
C ALA A 40 9.82 -4.06 1.62
N THR A 41 8.79 -4.92 1.68
CA THR A 41 7.94 -5.11 2.87
C THR A 41 8.74 -5.64 4.06
N VAL A 42 9.57 -6.68 3.85
CA VAL A 42 10.44 -7.26 4.88
C VAL A 42 11.41 -6.21 5.45
N HIS A 43 12.08 -5.46 4.59
CA HIS A 43 13.03 -4.43 5.03
C HIS A 43 12.33 -3.28 5.78
N SER A 44 11.11 -2.92 5.38
CA SER A 44 10.30 -1.91 6.08
C SER A 44 9.98 -2.35 7.49
N VAL A 45 9.60 -3.62 7.66
CA VAL A 45 9.29 -4.21 8.97
C VAL A 45 10.51 -4.21 9.87
N TRP A 46 11.68 -4.59 9.36
CA TRP A 46 12.93 -4.51 10.13
C TRP A 46 13.25 -3.09 10.57
N ALA A 47 13.13 -2.11 9.66
CA ALA A 47 13.39 -0.71 9.99
C ALA A 47 12.43 -0.17 11.07
N ILE A 48 11.14 -0.54 11.02
CA ILE A 48 10.14 -0.17 12.03
C ILE A 48 10.51 -0.74 13.40
N LYS A 49 10.93 -2.01 13.44
CA LYS A 49 11.37 -2.68 14.66
C LYS A 49 12.64 -2.04 15.23
N GLU A 50 13.62 -1.74 14.39
CA GLU A 50 14.85 -1.04 14.77
C GLU A 50 14.55 0.38 15.31
N ALA A 51 13.52 1.04 14.79
CA ALA A 51 13.04 2.33 15.30
C ALA A 51 12.24 2.22 16.62
N GLY A 52 12.04 1.01 17.14
CA GLY A 52 11.40 0.74 18.44
C GLY A 52 9.88 0.57 18.39
N TYR A 53 9.27 0.58 17.21
CA TYR A 53 7.83 0.38 17.03
C TYR A 53 7.48 -1.11 16.96
N GLU A 54 6.25 -1.45 17.31
CA GLU A 54 5.69 -2.76 17.01
C GLU A 54 5.30 -2.81 15.52
N ALA A 55 5.89 -3.73 14.76
CA ALA A 55 5.61 -3.86 13.35
C ALA A 55 4.51 -4.90 13.10
N ILE A 56 3.43 -4.47 12.44
CA ILE A 56 2.28 -5.30 12.10
C ILE A 56 2.21 -5.44 10.57
N ILE A 57 2.16 -6.67 10.07
CA ILE A 57 1.99 -6.94 8.63
C ILE A 57 0.57 -7.43 8.38
N ILE A 58 -0.03 -6.92 7.30
CA ILE A 58 -1.26 -7.48 6.72
C ILE A 58 -0.93 -7.92 5.30
N ASN A 59 -1.05 -9.21 5.00
CA ASN A 59 -0.78 -9.77 3.68
C ASN A 59 -1.47 -11.13 3.53
N ASN A 60 -1.78 -11.56 2.31
CA ASN A 60 -2.45 -12.84 2.04
C ASN A 60 -1.72 -13.73 1.02
N ASN A 61 -0.45 -13.47 0.78
CA ASN A 61 0.35 -14.27 -0.14
C ASN A 61 1.11 -15.37 0.61
N PRO A 62 0.83 -16.66 0.39
CA PRO A 62 1.51 -17.74 1.10
C PRO A 62 2.96 -17.97 0.64
N GLU A 63 3.39 -17.38 -0.49
CA GLU A 63 4.72 -17.61 -1.08
C GLU A 63 5.79 -16.62 -0.58
N THR A 64 5.41 -15.67 0.29
CA THR A 64 6.26 -14.54 0.65
C THR A 64 7.01 -14.71 1.97
N VAL A 65 8.18 -14.09 2.08
CA VAL A 65 8.95 -14.02 3.32
C VAL A 65 8.27 -13.06 4.31
N SER A 66 7.61 -11.99 3.84
CA SER A 66 6.83 -11.09 4.71
C SER A 66 5.70 -11.78 5.46
N THR A 67 5.23 -12.94 5.00
CA THR A 67 4.22 -13.78 5.68
C THR A 67 4.83 -14.85 6.58
N ASP A 68 6.14 -14.80 6.84
CA ASP A 68 6.76 -15.56 7.92
C ASP A 68 6.60 -14.79 9.24
N PHE A 69 6.00 -15.46 10.25
CA PHE A 69 5.71 -14.85 11.56
C PHE A 69 6.96 -14.46 12.35
N SER A 70 8.17 -14.86 11.93
CA SER A 70 9.44 -14.43 12.52
C SER A 70 9.87 -13.03 12.08
N ILE A 71 9.27 -12.48 11.02
CA ILE A 71 9.65 -11.19 10.45
C ILE A 71 9.05 -10.02 11.25
N SER A 72 7.74 -10.05 11.51
CA SER A 72 7.01 -9.00 12.24
C SER A 72 6.75 -9.34 13.71
N ASP A 73 6.33 -8.35 14.50
CA ASP A 73 5.78 -8.61 15.82
C ASP A 73 4.40 -9.28 15.71
N LYS A 74 3.59 -8.84 14.73
CA LYS A 74 2.31 -9.47 14.38
C LYS A 74 2.13 -9.61 12.87
N LEU A 75 1.57 -10.73 12.47
CA LEU A 75 1.19 -11.01 11.10
C LEU A 75 -0.30 -11.35 11.08
N TYR A 76 -1.06 -10.58 10.31
CA TYR A 76 -2.44 -10.88 9.96
C TYR A 76 -2.47 -11.41 8.53
N PHE A 77 -2.79 -12.69 8.40
CA PHE A 77 -2.94 -13.34 7.11
C PHE A 77 -4.35 -13.08 6.57
N GLU A 78 -4.59 -11.85 6.14
CA GLU A 78 -5.93 -11.34 5.77
C GLU A 78 -5.95 -10.75 4.36
N PRO A 79 -7.10 -10.81 3.66
CA PRO A 79 -7.25 -10.16 2.37
C PRO A 79 -6.95 -8.66 2.45
N LEU A 80 -6.33 -8.12 1.39
CA LEU A 80 -6.08 -6.69 1.26
C LEU A 80 -7.33 -5.98 0.71
N THR A 81 -8.44 -6.06 1.44
CA THR A 81 -9.64 -5.25 1.19
C THR A 81 -9.78 -4.17 2.25
N ILE A 82 -10.58 -3.15 1.96
CA ILE A 82 -10.81 -2.07 2.93
C ILE A 82 -11.46 -2.58 4.21
N GLU A 83 -12.41 -3.52 4.11
CA GLU A 83 -13.12 -4.08 5.27
C GLU A 83 -12.16 -4.83 6.20
N ASP A 84 -11.41 -5.79 5.64
CA ASP A 84 -10.51 -6.65 6.40
C ASP A 84 -9.37 -5.84 7.05
N VAL A 85 -8.80 -4.89 6.30
CA VAL A 85 -7.74 -4.00 6.80
C VAL A 85 -8.26 -3.08 7.90
N MET A 86 -9.47 -2.53 7.76
CA MET A 86 -10.06 -1.65 8.77
C MET A 86 -10.35 -2.39 10.08
N HIS A 87 -10.82 -3.63 10.04
CA HIS A 87 -11.01 -4.44 11.26
C HIS A 87 -9.71 -4.57 12.08
N ILE A 88 -8.58 -4.75 11.41
CA ILE A 88 -7.27 -4.84 12.07
C ILE A 88 -6.84 -3.47 12.60
N ILE A 89 -7.03 -2.40 11.82
CA ILE A 89 -6.68 -1.03 12.23
C ILE A 89 -7.50 -0.58 13.43
N ASP A 90 -8.80 -0.88 13.46
CA ASP A 90 -9.70 -0.52 14.56
C ASP A 90 -9.34 -1.24 15.86
N LEU A 91 -8.86 -2.49 15.75
CA LEU A 91 -8.33 -3.27 16.87
C LEU A 91 -6.98 -2.71 17.36
N GLU A 92 -5.99 -2.62 16.47
CA GLU A 92 -4.60 -2.34 16.81
C GLU A 92 -4.29 -0.86 17.02
N LYS A 93 -5.12 0.04 16.47
CA LYS A 93 -4.99 1.50 16.55
C LYS A 93 -3.56 2.00 16.30
N PRO A 94 -2.96 1.67 15.15
CA PRO A 94 -1.57 2.00 14.87
C PRO A 94 -1.35 3.52 14.77
N GLU A 95 -0.10 3.94 14.98
CA GLU A 95 0.35 5.32 14.73
C GLU A 95 0.20 5.72 13.25
N GLY A 96 0.18 4.72 12.36
CA GLY A 96 -0.16 4.89 10.96
C GLY A 96 0.12 3.65 10.13
N VAL A 97 -0.15 3.76 8.84
CA VAL A 97 -0.06 2.67 7.86
C VAL A 97 0.92 3.04 6.74
N ILE A 98 1.76 2.09 6.37
CA ILE A 98 2.66 2.18 5.22
C ILE A 98 2.07 1.33 4.08
N VAL A 99 1.89 1.96 2.92
CA VAL A 99 1.25 1.37 1.73
C VAL A 99 2.18 1.32 0.52
N GLN A 100 3.29 2.06 0.56
CA GLN A 100 4.17 2.32 -0.59
C GLN A 100 5.01 1.11 -1.01
N PHE A 101 5.17 0.12 -0.13
CA PHE A 101 6.00 -1.06 -0.38
C PHE A 101 5.19 -2.30 -0.78
N GLY A 102 3.85 -2.23 -0.72
CA GLY A 102 2.94 -3.31 -1.10
C GLY A 102 2.46 -3.28 -2.55
N GLY A 103 3.14 -2.54 -3.43
CA GLY A 103 2.75 -2.42 -4.84
C GLY A 103 1.34 -1.84 -5.03
N GLN A 104 0.74 -2.07 -6.21
CA GLN A 104 -0.52 -1.42 -6.56
C GLN A 104 -1.69 -1.84 -5.66
N THR A 105 -1.69 -3.08 -5.16
CA THR A 105 -2.74 -3.57 -4.25
C THR A 105 -2.86 -2.68 -3.02
N ALA A 106 -1.73 -2.40 -2.35
CA ALA A 106 -1.70 -1.54 -1.17
C ALA A 106 -1.95 -0.07 -1.50
N ILE A 107 -1.38 0.43 -2.60
CA ILE A 107 -1.58 1.82 -3.04
C ILE A 107 -3.06 2.12 -3.30
N ASN A 108 -3.78 1.20 -3.94
CA ASN A 108 -5.22 1.35 -4.23
C ASN A 108 -6.09 1.45 -2.96
N LEU A 109 -5.60 1.02 -1.79
CA LEU A 109 -6.31 1.14 -0.52
C LEU A 109 -6.06 2.49 0.17
N ALA A 110 -4.98 3.21 -0.19
CA ALA A 110 -4.52 4.39 0.53
C ALA A 110 -5.62 5.48 0.66
N ALA A 111 -6.29 5.80 -0.44
CA ALA A 111 -7.37 6.79 -0.45
C ALA A 111 -8.53 6.41 0.46
N LYS A 112 -8.97 5.14 0.36
CA LYS A 112 -10.08 4.64 1.17
C LYS A 112 -9.72 4.59 2.66
N LEU A 113 -8.48 4.25 2.99
CA LEU A 113 -8.00 4.26 4.37
C LEU A 113 -8.00 5.68 4.95
N GLU A 114 -7.50 6.65 4.19
CA GLU A 114 -7.49 8.06 4.63
C GLU A 114 -8.91 8.62 4.81
N GLU A 115 -9.86 8.26 3.93
CA GLU A 115 -11.29 8.58 4.08
C GLU A 115 -11.89 8.06 5.40
N HIS A 116 -11.35 6.96 5.94
CA HIS A 116 -11.74 6.39 7.24
C HIS A 116 -10.90 6.93 8.41
N GLY A 117 -10.10 7.98 8.18
CA GLY A 117 -9.30 8.64 9.21
C GLY A 117 -7.98 7.93 9.54
N VAL A 118 -7.57 6.96 8.72
CA VAL A 118 -6.30 6.26 8.89
C VAL A 118 -5.16 7.14 8.42
N LYS A 119 -4.15 7.31 9.27
CA LYS A 119 -2.95 8.07 8.92
C LYS A 119 -2.02 7.26 8.02
N ILE A 120 -1.88 7.66 6.76
CA ILE A 120 -0.86 7.13 5.87
C ILE A 120 0.50 7.77 6.21
N LEU A 121 1.51 6.95 6.45
CA LEU A 121 2.87 7.40 6.74
C LEU A 121 3.69 7.49 5.47
N GLY A 122 4.56 8.50 5.36
CA GLY A 122 5.45 8.68 4.21
C GLY A 122 4.89 9.66 3.18
N THR A 123 5.00 9.32 1.89
CA THR A 123 4.46 10.13 0.79
C THR A 123 2.96 10.34 0.96
N SER A 124 2.52 11.60 0.85
CA SER A 124 1.10 11.94 1.03
C SER A 124 0.24 11.34 -0.09
N LEU A 125 -1.06 11.18 0.18
CA LEU A 125 -1.99 10.70 -0.85
C LEU A 125 -2.06 11.67 -2.05
N GLU A 126 -2.00 12.98 -1.79
CA GLU A 126 -1.93 14.01 -2.84
C GLU A 126 -0.69 13.82 -3.73
N ASP A 127 0.46 13.51 -3.15
CA ASP A 127 1.69 13.30 -3.91
C ASP A 127 1.66 11.98 -4.70
N LEU A 128 1.04 10.92 -4.15
CA LEU A 128 0.81 9.67 -4.86
C LEU A 128 -0.12 9.88 -6.06
N ASP A 129 -1.26 10.53 -5.84
CA ASP A 129 -2.24 10.86 -6.88
C ASP A 129 -1.62 11.78 -7.96
N ARG A 130 -0.78 12.74 -7.58
CA ARG A 130 -0.04 13.58 -8.55
C ARG A 130 0.94 12.78 -9.41
N ALA A 131 1.45 11.64 -8.91
CA ALA A 131 2.39 10.79 -9.63
C ALA A 131 1.69 9.72 -10.49
N GLU A 132 0.54 9.19 -10.05
CA GLU A 132 -0.22 8.17 -10.78
C GLU A 132 -1.20 8.75 -11.82
N ASP A 133 -1.72 9.96 -11.58
CA ASP A 133 -2.56 10.66 -12.55
C ASP A 133 -1.70 11.32 -13.63
N ARG A 134 -1.94 10.91 -14.88
CA ARG A 134 -1.18 11.38 -16.03
C ARG A 134 -1.24 12.89 -16.22
N ASP A 135 -2.41 13.49 -16.12
CA ASP A 135 -2.60 14.92 -16.39
C ASP A 135 -1.93 15.76 -15.28
N LYS A 136 -2.04 15.31 -14.02
CA LYS A 136 -1.36 15.95 -12.87
C LYS A 136 0.16 15.80 -12.98
N PHE A 137 0.64 14.64 -13.42
CA PHE A 137 2.06 14.39 -13.61
C PHE A 137 2.64 15.24 -14.75
N GLU A 138 1.98 15.29 -15.91
CA GLU A 138 2.38 16.12 -17.05
C GLU A 138 2.41 17.61 -16.69
N ALA A 139 1.43 18.08 -15.90
CA ALA A 139 1.41 19.44 -15.38
C ALA A 139 2.60 19.70 -14.42
N ALA A 140 2.95 18.75 -13.57
CA ALA A 140 4.09 18.85 -12.66
C ALA A 140 5.42 18.92 -13.43
N LEU A 141 5.62 18.07 -14.44
CA LEU A 141 6.82 18.09 -15.29
C LEU A 141 6.94 19.41 -16.05
N THR A 142 5.83 19.90 -16.62
CA THR A 142 5.77 21.19 -17.33
C THR A 142 6.17 22.33 -16.41
N LYS A 143 5.64 22.38 -15.19
CA LYS A 143 5.97 23.40 -14.18
C LYS A 143 7.45 23.36 -13.80
N LEU A 144 8.07 22.19 -13.78
CA LEU A 144 9.48 21.99 -13.46
C LEU A 144 10.41 22.18 -14.67
N GLY A 145 9.88 22.36 -15.87
CA GLY A 145 10.67 22.45 -17.10
C GLY A 145 11.37 21.14 -17.47
N ILE A 146 10.85 20.00 -17.02
CA ILE A 146 11.41 18.68 -17.33
C ILE A 146 10.91 18.25 -18.72
N PRO A 147 11.81 17.94 -19.67
CA PRO A 147 11.42 17.45 -20.99
C PRO A 147 10.63 16.14 -20.89
N GLN A 148 9.57 16.03 -21.68
CA GLN A 148 8.71 14.85 -21.76
C GLN A 148 8.41 14.50 -23.22
N PRO A 149 8.14 13.22 -23.55
CA PRO A 149 7.65 12.84 -24.87
C PRO A 149 6.35 13.59 -25.20
N VAL A 150 6.18 13.95 -26.47
CA VAL A 150 4.91 14.54 -26.93
C VAL A 150 3.84 13.46 -26.85
N GLY A 151 2.73 13.77 -26.17
CA GLY A 151 1.61 12.87 -25.97
C GLY A 151 0.34 13.64 -25.65
N LYS A 152 -0.82 13.07 -25.95
CA LYS A 152 -2.13 13.56 -25.52
C LYS A 152 -3.02 12.39 -25.10
N THR A 153 -3.95 12.62 -24.18
CA THR A 153 -4.95 11.65 -23.73
C THR A 153 -6.13 11.61 -24.69
N ALA A 154 -6.54 10.41 -25.12
CA ALA A 154 -7.69 10.19 -26.00
C ALA A 154 -8.73 9.31 -25.30
N THR A 155 -10.01 9.64 -25.45
CA THR A 155 -11.13 8.83 -24.92
C THR A 155 -12.01 8.23 -26.02
N THR A 156 -11.81 8.67 -27.27
CA THR A 156 -12.46 8.09 -28.45
C THR A 156 -11.43 7.73 -29.52
N VAL A 157 -11.83 6.87 -30.46
CA VAL A 157 -10.96 6.45 -31.57
C VAL A 157 -10.64 7.64 -32.48
N GLU A 158 -11.62 8.50 -32.76
CA GLU A 158 -11.44 9.69 -33.60
C GLU A 158 -10.44 10.67 -32.99
N GLN A 159 -10.51 10.87 -31.67
CA GLN A 159 -9.53 11.67 -30.94
C GLN A 159 -8.13 11.05 -31.05
N ALA A 160 -8.01 9.74 -30.87
CA ALA A 160 -6.73 9.04 -30.96
C ALA A 160 -6.08 9.17 -32.35
N VAL A 161 -6.88 9.04 -33.43
CA VAL A 161 -6.39 9.22 -34.80
C VAL A 161 -5.93 10.66 -35.04
N ALA A 162 -6.74 11.66 -34.64
CA ALA A 162 -6.36 13.06 -34.78
C ALA A 162 -5.08 13.41 -34.01
N ILE A 163 -4.93 12.86 -32.79
CA ILE A 163 -3.72 13.03 -31.97
C ILE A 163 -2.51 12.39 -32.65
N ALA A 164 -2.67 11.19 -33.21
CA ALA A 164 -1.58 10.47 -33.89
C ALA A 164 -1.12 11.16 -35.18
N GLU A 165 -1.96 11.97 -35.81
CA GLU A 165 -1.57 12.80 -36.98
C GLU A 165 -0.86 14.10 -36.57
N GLU A 166 -1.05 14.57 -35.32
CA GLU A 166 -0.42 15.79 -34.79
C GLU A 166 0.99 15.54 -34.20
N ILE A 167 1.27 14.30 -33.78
CA ILE A 167 2.51 13.87 -33.10
C ILE A 167 3.42 13.11 -34.06
#